data_AF-A0A532E816-F1
#
_entry.id   AF-A0A532E816-F1
#
_cell.length_a   1.000
_cell.length_b   1.000
_cell.length_c   1.000
_cell.angle_alpha   90.00
_cell.angle_beta   90.00
_cell.angle_gamma   90.00
#
_symmetry.space_group_name_H-M   'P 1'
#
loop_
_entity.id
_entity.type
_entity.pdbx_description
1 polymer ?
#
loop_
_entity_poly.entity_id
_entity_poly.type
_entity_poly.pdbx_seq_one_letter_code
_entity_poly.pdbx_strand_id
1 'polypeptide(L)'
;MLTELRISNFGVIEQLAVRFGSGFIVFTGETGAGKSLLIDAVTLLVGGRASTDQIRAQSDEADLEAAFVLPSDHPLLHLLQTKEFARPGETDIVIRRVISRTGRNRTYLNGNLCPVHLLEELGGALVDVHGQHEQQSLLSSAAQLEALDAFGRLHALRQDYQVAYRSWQERVAERETLTVHIAQRREREDLLRFQFQEISDAAVEAGEDARLEQERPRLMHSQQLGDLSDQLHELLYAGDQGVLSLLASARKLLAKMVSIDRTAVEWTRVVEDAIVPLRDLADQIRHYRDQVEANPARLMEIEQRLDRLHRLSKKYGGSLDAMDLSRHHQVLCVTHLPQVGSQAHAHYLVEKQVRQQRTVTQVRLLTEREREEEVARMLAGVTVTNSARAAAAEMIGSAKERRARSD
;
A
#
# COMPACT_ATOMS: atom_id res chain seq x y z
N MET A 1 -8.49 22.37 -50.13
CA MET A 1 -9.51 22.96 -51.04
C MET A 1 -10.44 21.86 -51.53
N LEU A 2 -11.76 22.07 -51.50
CA LEU A 2 -12.74 21.15 -52.05
C LEU A 2 -12.67 21.17 -53.58
N THR A 3 -12.53 20.01 -54.21
CA THR A 3 -12.39 19.86 -55.68
C THR A 3 -13.56 19.10 -56.31
N GLU A 4 -14.19 18.19 -55.59
CA GLU A 4 -15.33 17.42 -56.08
C GLU A 4 -16.32 17.13 -54.95
N LEU A 5 -17.62 17.17 -55.25
CA LEU A 5 -18.70 16.81 -54.34
C LEU A 5 -19.70 15.93 -55.09
N ARG A 6 -19.99 14.77 -54.52
CA ARG A 6 -20.96 13.80 -55.03
C ARG A 6 -21.99 13.53 -53.95
N ILE A 7 -23.26 13.60 -54.31
CA ILE A 7 -24.39 13.41 -53.40
C ILE A 7 -25.38 12.48 -54.06
N SER A 8 -25.86 11.50 -53.31
CA SER A 8 -26.95 10.60 -53.70
C SER A 8 -28.02 10.55 -52.60
N ASN A 9 -29.28 10.72 -52.98
CA ASN A 9 -30.47 10.59 -52.12
C ASN A 9 -30.51 11.47 -50.85
N PHE A 10 -30.03 12.72 -50.94
CA PHE A 10 -29.97 13.66 -49.81
C PHE A 10 -30.95 14.83 -49.99
N GLY A 11 -31.92 14.98 -49.08
CA GLY A 11 -32.99 15.97 -49.16
C GLY A 11 -33.78 15.84 -50.47
N VAL A 12 -33.82 16.91 -51.27
CA VAL A 12 -34.44 16.90 -52.61
C VAL A 12 -33.50 16.42 -53.73
N ILE A 13 -32.24 16.12 -53.44
CA ILE A 13 -31.23 15.70 -54.42
C ILE A 13 -31.29 14.18 -54.61
N GLU A 14 -31.55 13.73 -55.84
CA GLU A 14 -31.47 12.31 -56.21
C GLU A 14 -30.02 11.93 -56.53
N GLN A 15 -29.40 12.62 -57.47
CA GLN A 15 -27.96 12.52 -57.77
C GLN A 15 -27.41 13.89 -58.12
N LEU A 16 -26.22 14.19 -57.60
CA LEU A 16 -25.46 15.39 -57.92
C LEU A 16 -23.97 15.06 -57.94
N ALA A 17 -23.27 15.54 -58.95
CA ALA A 17 -21.82 15.49 -59.04
C ALA A 17 -21.32 16.83 -59.56
N VAL A 18 -20.54 17.54 -58.75
CA VAL A 18 -20.03 18.87 -59.09
C VAL A 18 -18.53 18.90 -58.84
N ARG A 19 -17.80 19.49 -59.80
CA ARG A 19 -16.37 19.77 -59.66
C ARG A 19 -16.17 21.26 -59.45
N PHE A 20 -15.31 21.60 -58.50
CA PHE A 20 -15.03 22.96 -58.09
C PHE A 20 -13.64 23.39 -58.57
N GLY A 21 -13.56 24.64 -59.03
CA GLY A 21 -12.30 25.35 -59.21
C GLY A 21 -11.87 26.06 -57.92
N SER A 22 -10.75 26.76 -57.97
CA SER A 22 -10.30 27.63 -56.88
C SER A 22 -10.95 29.01 -56.93
N GLY A 23 -11.06 29.67 -55.78
CA GLY A 23 -11.45 31.07 -55.68
C GLY A 23 -12.92 31.28 -55.31
N PHE A 24 -13.52 32.35 -55.83
CA PHE A 24 -14.88 32.75 -55.47
C PHE A 24 -15.92 32.00 -56.31
N ILE A 25 -16.71 31.15 -55.65
CA ILE A 25 -17.74 30.30 -56.26
C ILE A 25 -19.11 30.77 -55.78
N VAL A 26 -20.06 30.98 -56.71
CA VAL A 26 -21.40 31.50 -56.40
C VAL A 26 -22.46 30.52 -56.89
N PHE A 27 -23.42 30.19 -56.01
CA PHE A 27 -24.60 29.41 -56.35
C PHE A 27 -25.85 30.31 -56.49
N THR A 28 -26.42 30.38 -57.69
CA THR A 28 -27.66 31.14 -58.00
C THR A 28 -28.84 30.19 -58.26
N GLY A 29 -30.08 30.70 -58.39
CA GLY A 29 -31.30 29.88 -58.54
C GLY A 29 -32.42 30.18 -57.53
N GLU A 30 -33.55 29.45 -57.61
CA GLU A 30 -34.70 29.64 -56.72
C GLU A 30 -34.38 29.33 -55.24
N THR A 31 -34.87 30.16 -54.33
CA THR A 31 -34.81 29.93 -52.89
C THR A 31 -35.59 28.67 -52.52
N GLY A 32 -34.93 27.70 -51.88
CA GLY A 32 -35.53 26.43 -51.47
C GLY A 32 -35.20 25.22 -52.34
N ALA A 33 -34.55 25.40 -53.49
CA ALA A 33 -34.32 24.34 -54.48
C ALA A 33 -33.01 23.51 -54.31
N GLY A 34 -32.16 23.81 -53.32
CA GLY A 34 -30.96 22.98 -53.06
C GLY A 34 -29.68 23.70 -52.65
N LYS A 35 -29.63 25.04 -52.63
CA LYS A 35 -28.42 25.78 -52.22
C LYS A 35 -28.03 25.49 -50.77
N SER A 36 -29.00 25.55 -49.85
CA SER A 36 -28.76 25.23 -48.43
C SER A 36 -28.39 23.75 -48.27
N LEU A 37 -28.98 22.86 -49.07
CA LEU A 37 -28.65 21.43 -49.02
C LEU A 37 -27.19 21.13 -49.41
N LEU A 38 -26.59 21.94 -50.31
CA LEU A 38 -25.16 21.79 -50.63
C LEU A 38 -24.28 22.18 -49.43
N ILE A 39 -24.66 23.23 -48.69
CA ILE A 39 -23.97 23.62 -47.46
C ILE A 39 -24.14 22.55 -46.39
N ASP A 40 -25.38 22.10 -46.16
CA ASP A 40 -25.69 21.03 -45.20
C ASP A 40 -24.94 19.74 -45.51
N ALA A 41 -24.82 19.38 -46.80
CA ALA A 41 -24.06 18.23 -47.27
C ALA A 41 -22.57 18.34 -46.93
N VAL A 42 -21.97 19.52 -47.16
CA VAL A 42 -20.55 19.76 -46.85
C VAL A 42 -20.33 19.75 -45.34
N THR A 43 -21.18 20.42 -44.55
CA THR A 43 -21.15 20.42 -43.07
C THR A 43 -21.23 18.99 -42.54
N LEU A 44 -22.13 18.19 -43.10
CA LEU A 44 -22.27 16.78 -42.76
C LEU A 44 -21.02 15.99 -43.15
N LEU A 45 -20.40 16.25 -44.30
CA LEU A 45 -19.15 15.58 -44.67
C LEU A 45 -18.00 15.90 -43.73
N VAL A 46 -18.00 17.05 -43.06
CA VAL A 46 -16.92 17.47 -42.14
C VAL A 46 -17.23 17.21 -40.65
N GLY A 47 -18.14 16.29 -40.35
CA GLY A 47 -18.43 15.87 -38.97
C GLY A 47 -19.74 16.38 -38.38
N GLY A 48 -20.57 17.10 -39.14
CA GLY A 48 -21.88 17.58 -38.68
C GLY A 48 -22.83 16.45 -38.23
N ARG A 49 -23.92 16.78 -37.52
CA ARG A 49 -24.89 15.77 -37.08
C ARG A 49 -25.75 15.27 -38.24
N ALA A 50 -25.84 13.94 -38.36
CA ALA A 50 -26.72 13.29 -39.33
C ALA A 50 -28.15 13.21 -38.79
N SER A 51 -29.14 13.58 -39.60
CA SER A 51 -30.56 13.32 -39.33
C SER A 51 -31.17 12.44 -40.42
N THR A 52 -32.06 11.52 -40.02
CA THR A 52 -32.82 10.69 -40.97
C THR A 52 -33.78 11.50 -41.83
N ASP A 53 -34.14 12.72 -41.41
CA ASP A 53 -35.00 13.64 -42.16
C ASP A 53 -34.29 14.21 -43.40
N GLN A 54 -32.95 14.13 -43.41
CA GLN A 54 -32.13 14.53 -44.55
C GLN A 54 -32.04 13.43 -45.61
N ILE A 55 -32.53 12.22 -45.34
CA ILE A 55 -32.61 11.14 -46.34
C ILE A 55 -33.86 11.37 -47.19
N ARG A 56 -33.74 11.28 -48.51
CA ARG A 56 -34.86 11.39 -49.44
C ARG A 56 -36.00 10.42 -49.06
N ALA A 57 -37.25 10.85 -49.22
CA ALA A 57 -38.43 10.13 -48.71
C ALA A 57 -38.61 8.70 -49.26
N GLN A 58 -38.06 8.39 -50.44
CA GLN A 58 -38.14 7.09 -51.10
C GLN A 58 -36.82 6.32 -51.10
N SER A 59 -35.90 6.68 -50.21
CA SER A 59 -34.57 6.05 -50.12
C SER A 59 -34.31 5.57 -48.70
N ASP A 60 -33.67 4.41 -48.59
CA ASP A 60 -33.24 3.84 -47.31
C ASP A 60 -31.93 4.44 -46.81
N GLU A 61 -31.09 4.91 -47.74
CA GLU A 61 -29.76 5.46 -47.48
C GLU A 61 -29.47 6.71 -48.33
N ALA A 62 -28.68 7.62 -47.76
CA ALA A 62 -28.06 8.76 -48.44
C ALA A 62 -26.54 8.59 -48.43
N ASP A 63 -25.88 8.90 -49.55
CA ASP A 63 -24.44 8.74 -49.74
C ASP A 63 -23.84 10.06 -50.21
N LEU A 64 -22.87 10.57 -49.45
CA LEU A 64 -22.20 11.83 -49.70
C LEU A 64 -20.70 11.57 -49.78
N GLU A 65 -20.04 12.18 -50.75
CA GLU A 65 -18.61 12.06 -50.96
C GLU A 65 -18.01 13.41 -51.37
N ALA A 66 -16.90 13.79 -50.77
CA ALA A 66 -16.14 14.98 -51.15
C ALA A 66 -14.65 14.68 -51.26
N ALA A 67 -14.02 15.28 -52.28
CA ALA A 67 -12.59 15.25 -52.47
C ALA A 67 -11.99 16.62 -52.15
N PHE A 68 -10.90 16.62 -51.39
CA PHE A 68 -10.13 17.79 -51.02
C PHE A 68 -8.68 17.61 -51.45
N VAL A 69 -8.06 18.70 -51.90
CA VAL A 69 -6.61 18.77 -52.16
C VAL A 69 -5.99 19.71 -51.12
N LEU A 70 -5.01 19.22 -50.36
CA LEU A 70 -4.28 20.03 -49.39
C LEU A 70 -2.94 20.54 -49.94
N PRO A 71 -2.48 21.72 -49.50
CA PRO A 71 -1.09 22.13 -49.68
C PRO A 71 -0.13 21.11 -49.07
N SER A 72 1.05 20.92 -49.68
CA SER A 72 2.04 19.92 -49.27
C SER A 72 2.61 20.14 -47.86
N ASP A 73 2.50 21.35 -47.32
CA ASP A 73 2.95 21.77 -46.00
C ASP A 73 1.82 21.80 -44.96
N HIS A 74 0.61 21.35 -45.31
CA HIS A 74 -0.55 21.45 -44.44
C HIS A 74 -0.43 20.53 -43.20
N PRO A 75 -0.63 21.03 -41.96
CA PRO A 75 -0.45 20.26 -40.73
C PRO A 75 -1.29 18.97 -40.64
N LEU A 76 -2.48 18.97 -41.26
CA LEU A 76 -3.35 17.79 -41.28
C LEU A 76 -2.73 16.58 -42.00
N LEU A 77 -1.80 16.79 -42.95
CA LEU A 77 -1.15 15.67 -43.63
C LEU A 77 -0.36 14.80 -42.66
N HIS A 78 0.32 15.41 -41.68
CA HIS A 78 1.04 14.68 -40.65
C HIS A 78 0.09 13.90 -39.72
N LEU A 79 -1.05 14.52 -39.35
CA LEU A 79 -2.07 13.86 -38.53
C LEU A 79 -2.65 12.62 -39.23
N LEU A 80 -2.98 12.76 -40.51
CA LEU A 80 -3.53 11.69 -41.33
C LEU A 80 -2.52 10.54 -41.54
N GLN A 81 -1.24 10.86 -41.72
CA GLN A 81 -0.17 9.86 -41.79
C GLN A 81 -0.01 9.12 -40.45
N THR A 82 0.01 9.86 -39.34
CA THR A 82 0.14 9.27 -37.99
C THR A 82 -1.01 8.33 -37.66
N LYS A 83 -2.22 8.64 -38.15
CA LYS A 83 -3.43 7.83 -37.97
C LYS A 83 -3.67 6.83 -39.11
N GLU A 84 -2.71 6.64 -40.02
CA GLU A 84 -2.75 5.67 -41.13
C GLU A 84 -3.90 5.89 -42.15
N PHE A 85 -4.40 7.12 -42.28
CA PHE A 85 -5.43 7.51 -43.25
C PHE A 85 -4.86 8.15 -44.53
N ALA A 86 -3.56 8.48 -44.58
CA ALA A 86 -2.92 8.99 -45.79
C ALA A 86 -1.50 8.42 -45.95
N ARG A 87 -1.09 8.22 -47.20
CA ARG A 87 0.28 7.79 -47.52
C ARG A 87 1.26 8.97 -47.50
N PRO A 88 2.57 8.72 -47.33
CA PRO A 88 3.58 9.76 -47.46
C PRO A 88 3.50 10.44 -48.84
N GLY A 89 3.34 11.76 -48.86
CA GLY A 89 3.23 12.56 -50.09
C GLY A 89 1.84 12.61 -50.74
N GLU A 90 0.84 11.93 -50.17
CA GLU A 90 -0.54 12.01 -50.62
C GLU A 90 -1.18 13.31 -50.12
N THR A 91 -1.61 14.18 -51.05
CA THR A 91 -2.25 15.47 -50.75
C THR A 91 -3.75 15.44 -50.89
N ASP A 92 -4.28 14.39 -51.50
CA ASP A 92 -5.69 14.22 -51.79
C ASP A 92 -6.38 13.51 -50.62
N ILE A 93 -7.53 14.05 -50.22
CA ILE A 93 -8.35 13.52 -49.13
C ILE A 93 -9.75 13.30 -49.67
N VAL A 94 -10.24 12.07 -49.57
CA VAL A 94 -11.61 11.71 -49.92
C VAL A 94 -12.36 11.38 -48.63
N ILE A 95 -13.43 12.12 -48.37
CA ILE A 95 -14.33 11.87 -47.26
C ILE A 95 -15.64 11.35 -47.82
N ARG A 96 -16.12 10.22 -47.32
CA ARG A 96 -17.42 9.66 -47.69
C ARG A 96 -18.25 9.34 -46.46
N ARG A 97 -19.54 9.71 -46.49
CA ARG A 97 -20.48 9.48 -45.40
C ARG A 97 -21.75 8.85 -45.93
N VAL A 98 -22.13 7.73 -45.33
CA VAL A 98 -23.36 7.00 -45.65
C VAL A 98 -24.28 7.08 -44.44
N ILE A 99 -25.49 7.60 -44.63
CA ILE A 99 -26.51 7.71 -43.58
C ILE A 99 -27.64 6.75 -43.93
N SER A 100 -28.07 5.97 -42.95
CA SER A 100 -29.12 4.95 -43.14
C SER A 100 -30.30 5.20 -42.20
N ARG A 101 -31.53 4.97 -42.67
CA ARG A 101 -32.74 5.01 -41.83
C ARG A 101 -32.70 3.99 -40.69
N THR A 102 -31.91 2.94 -40.85
CA THR A 102 -31.67 1.92 -39.81
C THR A 102 -30.77 2.41 -38.67
N GLY A 103 -30.20 3.63 -38.78
CA GLY A 103 -29.26 4.20 -37.82
C GLY A 103 -27.81 3.73 -37.99
N ARG A 104 -27.53 2.81 -38.94
CA ARG A 104 -26.18 2.31 -39.23
C ARG A 104 -25.39 3.28 -40.11
N ASN A 105 -25.06 4.44 -39.57
CA ASN A 105 -24.27 5.44 -40.26
C ASN A 105 -22.81 4.98 -40.39
N ARG A 106 -22.20 5.19 -41.56
CA ARG A 106 -20.81 4.83 -41.84
C ARG A 106 -20.06 6.04 -42.36
N THR A 107 -18.78 6.08 -42.02
CA THR A 107 -17.90 7.19 -42.35
C THR A 107 -16.59 6.63 -42.82
N TYR A 108 -16.09 7.17 -43.94
CA TYR A 108 -14.87 6.75 -44.58
C TYR A 108 -13.98 7.95 -44.85
N LEU A 109 -12.68 7.72 -44.71
CA LEU A 109 -11.62 8.67 -45.01
C LEU A 109 -10.56 7.94 -45.82
N ASN A 110 -10.29 8.40 -47.04
CA ASN A 110 -9.42 7.73 -48.01
C ASN A 110 -9.73 6.23 -48.19
N GLY A 111 -11.03 5.90 -48.17
CA GLY A 111 -11.53 4.53 -48.32
C GLY A 111 -11.54 3.68 -47.04
N ASN A 112 -10.93 4.13 -45.95
CA ASN A 112 -10.90 3.42 -44.67
C ASN A 112 -12.04 3.87 -43.75
N LEU A 113 -12.66 2.94 -43.01
CA LEU A 113 -13.66 3.27 -41.99
C LEU A 113 -13.04 4.12 -40.88
N CYS A 114 -13.68 5.23 -40.53
CA CYS A 114 -13.22 6.12 -39.47
C CYS A 114 -14.36 6.57 -38.55
N PRO A 115 -14.06 6.94 -37.30
CA PRO A 115 -15.06 7.46 -36.39
C PRO A 115 -15.40 8.93 -36.70
N VAL A 116 -16.65 9.34 -36.43
CA VAL A 116 -17.14 10.70 -36.74
C VAL A 116 -16.34 11.80 -36.04
N HIS A 117 -15.87 11.57 -34.81
CA HIS A 117 -15.06 12.55 -34.07
C HIS A 117 -13.74 12.90 -34.79
N LEU A 118 -13.20 11.98 -35.60
CA LEU A 118 -12.02 12.27 -36.39
C LEU A 118 -12.36 13.26 -37.51
N LEU A 119 -13.54 13.14 -38.12
CA LEU A 119 -14.00 14.13 -39.09
C LEU A 119 -14.30 15.49 -38.45
N GLU A 120 -14.85 15.52 -37.23
CA GLU A 120 -15.06 16.77 -36.48
C GLU A 120 -13.71 17.49 -36.22
N GLU A 121 -12.67 16.74 -35.86
CA GLU A 121 -11.30 17.26 -35.66
C GLU A 121 -10.71 17.83 -36.97
N LEU A 122 -10.92 17.14 -38.10
CA LEU A 122 -10.45 17.57 -39.42
C LEU A 122 -11.29 18.72 -39.99
N GLY A 123 -12.58 18.75 -39.68
CA GLY A 123 -13.57 19.60 -40.32
C GLY A 123 -13.28 21.08 -40.15
N GLY A 124 -12.94 21.49 -38.93
CA GLY A 124 -12.61 22.90 -38.63
C GLY A 124 -11.38 23.44 -39.38
N ALA A 125 -10.53 22.56 -39.91
CA ALA A 125 -9.38 22.94 -40.72
C ALA A 125 -9.63 22.80 -42.24
N LEU A 126 -10.63 22.00 -42.66
CA LEU A 126 -10.96 21.75 -44.07
C LEU A 126 -12.02 22.70 -44.63
N VAL A 127 -13.02 23.03 -43.82
CA VAL A 127 -14.16 23.87 -44.23
C VAL A 127 -14.59 24.75 -43.05
N ASP A 128 -14.71 26.05 -43.30
CA ASP A 128 -15.39 26.97 -42.39
C ASP A 128 -16.70 27.44 -43.05
N VAL A 129 -17.82 27.19 -42.39
CA VAL A 129 -19.16 27.54 -42.89
C VAL A 129 -19.67 28.74 -42.10
N HIS A 130 -20.08 29.80 -42.80
CA HIS A 130 -20.65 30.99 -42.17
C HIS A 130 -22.14 31.11 -42.51
N GLY A 131 -23.00 30.96 -41.50
CA GLY A 131 -24.46 31.00 -41.66
C GLY A 131 -25.21 31.24 -40.34
N GLN A 132 -26.54 31.16 -40.39
CA GLN A 132 -27.42 31.54 -39.27
C GLN A 132 -27.31 30.68 -38.00
N HIS A 133 -26.64 29.51 -38.04
CA HIS A 133 -26.64 28.56 -36.91
C HIS A 133 -25.27 27.98 -36.51
N GLU A 134 -24.16 28.25 -37.21
CA GLU A 134 -22.87 27.65 -36.87
C GLU A 134 -21.72 28.63 -37.16
N GLN A 135 -21.17 29.22 -36.09
CA GLN A 135 -19.88 29.91 -36.11
C GLN A 135 -18.99 29.21 -35.07
N GLN A 136 -18.41 28.06 -35.40
CA GLN A 136 -17.67 27.28 -34.41
C GLN A 136 -16.16 27.57 -34.40
N SER A 137 -15.56 28.06 -35.49
CA SER A 137 -14.11 28.31 -35.54
C SER A 137 -13.72 29.64 -34.84
N LEU A 138 -14.23 30.78 -35.32
CA LEU A 138 -13.87 32.12 -34.83
C LEU A 138 -14.49 32.51 -33.47
N LEU A 139 -15.57 31.86 -33.05
CA LEU A 139 -16.17 32.12 -31.73
C LEU A 139 -15.57 31.24 -30.62
N SER A 140 -14.68 30.30 -30.96
CA SER A 140 -14.01 29.51 -29.92
C SER A 140 -13.10 30.39 -29.08
N SER A 141 -13.10 30.18 -27.76
CA SER A 141 -12.23 30.94 -26.85
C SER A 141 -10.75 30.79 -27.20
N ALA A 142 -10.36 29.62 -27.73
CA ALA A 142 -9.01 29.36 -28.20
C ALA A 142 -8.65 30.23 -29.42
N ALA A 143 -9.51 30.30 -30.45
CA ALA A 143 -9.26 31.14 -31.62
C ALA A 143 -9.30 32.65 -31.27
N GLN A 144 -10.18 33.06 -30.35
CA GLN A 144 -10.23 34.44 -29.87
C GLN A 144 -8.96 34.85 -29.12
N LEU A 145 -8.43 33.97 -28.25
CA LEU A 145 -7.17 34.19 -27.57
C LEU A 145 -6.00 34.21 -28.55
N GLU A 146 -5.97 33.29 -29.52
CA GLU A 146 -4.95 33.27 -30.56
C GLU A 146 -4.96 34.57 -31.39
N ALA A 147 -6.15 35.07 -31.75
CA ALA A 147 -6.30 36.33 -32.46
C ALA A 147 -5.81 37.53 -31.62
N LEU A 148 -6.12 37.55 -30.33
CA LEU A 148 -5.64 38.60 -29.40
C LEU A 148 -4.12 38.55 -29.22
N ASP A 149 -3.57 37.35 -29.05
CA ASP A 149 -2.12 37.13 -28.93
C ASP A 149 -1.40 37.55 -30.20
N ALA A 150 -1.94 37.22 -31.37
CA ALA A 150 -1.39 37.63 -32.67
C ALA A 150 -1.45 39.15 -32.85
N PHE A 151 -2.58 39.78 -32.50
CA PHE A 151 -2.74 41.23 -32.54
C PHE A 151 -1.71 41.94 -31.64
N GLY A 152 -1.51 41.41 -30.43
CA GLY A 152 -0.52 41.93 -29.47
C GLY A 152 0.92 41.48 -29.74
N ARG A 153 1.17 40.64 -30.76
CA ARG A 153 2.48 39.98 -31.02
C ARG A 153 3.04 39.26 -29.80
N LEU A 154 2.18 38.61 -29.03
CA LEU A 154 2.49 38.01 -27.72
C LEU A 154 2.99 36.57 -27.78
N HIS A 155 3.15 35.97 -28.98
CA HIS A 155 3.53 34.55 -29.10
C HIS A 155 4.83 34.19 -28.36
N ALA A 156 5.84 35.08 -28.38
CA ALA A 156 7.09 34.86 -27.64
C ALA A 156 6.85 34.84 -26.12
N LEU A 157 6.10 35.80 -25.58
CA LEU A 157 5.77 35.87 -24.15
C LEU A 157 4.88 34.68 -23.72
N ARG A 158 3.95 34.26 -24.57
CA ARG A 158 3.13 33.06 -24.33
C ARG A 158 3.98 31.79 -24.31
N GLN A 159 4.99 31.69 -25.18
CA GLN A 159 5.91 30.55 -25.18
C GLN A 159 6.72 30.50 -23.88
N ASP A 160 7.27 31.63 -23.44
CA ASP A 160 7.99 31.75 -22.17
C ASP A 160 7.10 31.35 -20.98
N TYR A 161 5.85 31.85 -20.98
CA TYR A 161 4.84 31.46 -19.99
C TYR A 161 4.57 29.96 -19.99
N GLN A 162 4.39 29.34 -21.16
CA GLN A 162 4.12 27.90 -21.27
C GLN A 162 5.27 27.05 -20.71
N VAL A 163 6.53 27.46 -20.96
CA VAL A 163 7.71 26.77 -20.39
C VAL A 163 7.71 26.87 -18.87
N ALA A 164 7.51 28.08 -18.32
CA ALA A 164 7.47 28.29 -16.89
C ALA A 164 6.30 27.53 -16.23
N TYR A 165 5.13 27.52 -16.87
CA TYR A 165 3.93 26.84 -16.40
C TYR A 165 4.13 25.32 -16.35
N ARG A 166 4.71 24.71 -17.39
CA ARG A 166 5.03 23.27 -17.39
C ARG A 166 6.00 22.91 -16.27
N SER A 167 7.07 23.68 -16.11
CA SER A 167 8.04 23.45 -15.03
C SER A 167 7.39 23.58 -13.64
N TRP A 168 6.50 24.55 -13.46
CA TRP A 168 5.74 24.69 -12.21
C TRP A 168 4.84 23.47 -11.95
N GLN A 169 4.09 23.01 -12.96
CA GLN A 169 3.23 21.82 -12.83
C GLN A 169 4.03 20.57 -12.45
N GLU A 170 5.19 20.34 -13.08
CA GLU A 170 6.08 19.22 -12.77
C GLU A 170 6.53 19.26 -11.30
N ARG A 171 6.96 20.44 -10.82
CA ARG A 171 7.40 20.61 -9.42
C ARG A 171 6.26 20.46 -8.41
N VAL A 172 5.05 20.87 -8.78
CA VAL A 172 3.86 20.67 -7.93
C VAL A 172 3.56 19.18 -7.79
N ALA A 173 3.56 18.44 -8.89
CA ALA A 173 3.32 16.99 -8.88
C ALA A 173 4.41 16.24 -8.10
N GLU A 174 5.68 16.62 -8.26
CA GLU A 174 6.78 16.07 -7.48
C GLU A 174 6.60 16.33 -5.99
N ARG A 175 6.25 17.55 -5.59
CA ARG A 175 5.99 17.91 -4.19
C ARG A 175 4.85 17.09 -3.59
N GLU A 176 3.76 16.91 -4.31
CA GLU A 176 2.61 16.12 -3.84
C GLU A 176 3.02 14.66 -3.61
N THR A 177 3.78 14.09 -4.55
CA THR A 177 4.32 12.72 -4.43
C THR A 177 5.23 12.58 -3.22
N LEU A 178 6.17 13.52 -3.03
CA LEU A 178 7.08 13.52 -1.88
C LEU A 178 6.32 13.69 -0.55
N THR A 179 5.26 14.49 -0.52
CA THR A 179 4.46 14.70 0.68
C THR A 179 3.80 13.40 1.15
N VAL A 180 3.22 12.64 0.22
CA VAL A 180 2.64 11.32 0.51
C VAL A 180 3.71 10.35 1.02
N HIS A 181 4.88 10.30 0.37
CA HIS A 181 5.97 9.42 0.81
C HIS A 181 6.51 9.77 2.19
N ILE A 182 6.62 11.06 2.54
CA ILE A 182 7.06 11.50 3.86
C ILE A 182 6.06 11.05 4.94
N ALA A 183 4.76 11.19 4.68
CA ALA A 183 3.72 10.74 5.61
C ALA A 183 3.79 9.23 5.86
N GLN A 184 3.88 8.43 4.80
CA GLN A 184 4.02 6.96 4.89
C GLN A 184 5.29 6.53 5.63
N ARG A 185 6.42 7.21 5.39
CA ARG A 185 7.68 6.92 6.10
C ARG A 185 7.58 7.23 7.58
N ARG A 186 6.94 8.34 7.97
CA ARG A 186 6.72 8.70 9.38
C ARG A 186 5.86 7.67 10.10
N GLU A 187 4.73 7.27 9.51
CA GLU A 187 3.87 6.23 10.09
C GLU A 187 4.62 4.91 10.28
N ARG A 188 5.43 4.52 9.29
CA ARG A 188 6.26 3.31 9.39
C ARG A 188 7.33 3.44 10.47
N GLU A 189 7.97 4.60 10.59
CA GLU A 189 8.96 4.87 11.64
C GLU A 189 8.33 4.78 13.02
N ASP A 190 7.17 5.42 13.23
CA ASP A 190 6.46 5.42 14.51
C ASP A 190 6.05 4.00 14.91
N LEU A 191 5.53 3.20 13.97
CA LEU A 191 5.23 1.80 14.19
C LEU A 191 6.48 1.01 14.59
N LEU A 192 7.57 1.11 13.84
CA LEU A 192 8.81 0.38 14.14
C LEU A 192 9.41 0.79 15.48
N ARG A 193 9.35 2.10 15.81
CA ARG A 193 9.81 2.64 17.08
C ARG A 193 8.99 2.10 18.24
N PHE A 194 7.66 2.07 18.10
CA PHE A 194 6.77 1.46 19.08
C PHE A 194 7.06 -0.02 19.29
N GLN A 195 7.20 -0.79 18.21
CA GLN A 195 7.51 -2.22 18.28
C GLN A 195 8.86 -2.48 18.95
N PHE A 196 9.89 -1.71 18.58
CA PHE A 196 11.21 -1.81 19.19
C PHE A 196 11.17 -1.51 20.69
N GLN A 197 10.45 -0.47 21.09
CA GLN A 197 10.32 -0.10 22.50
C GLN A 197 9.57 -1.18 23.29
N GLU A 198 8.47 -1.71 22.75
CA GLU A 198 7.69 -2.78 23.40
C GLU A 198 8.51 -4.06 23.62
N ILE A 199 9.34 -4.46 22.64
CA ILE A 199 10.24 -5.62 22.76
C ILE A 199 11.38 -5.31 23.73
N SER A 200 11.97 -4.12 23.66
CA SER A 200 13.07 -3.72 24.54
C SER A 200 12.64 -3.66 26.01
N ASP A 201 11.47 -3.07 26.28
CA ASP A 201 10.89 -2.98 27.63
C ASP A 201 10.45 -4.35 28.18
N ALA A 202 10.30 -5.34 27.31
CA ALA A 202 10.05 -6.70 27.72
C ALA A 202 11.30 -7.39 28.27
N ALA A 203 12.50 -6.93 27.88
CA ALA A 203 13.78 -7.51 28.32
C ALA A 203 13.74 -9.05 28.26
N VAL A 204 13.41 -9.58 27.08
CA VAL A 204 13.29 -11.03 26.85
C VAL A 204 14.69 -11.64 26.90
N GLU A 205 14.86 -12.71 27.65
CA GLU A 205 16.08 -13.53 27.64
C GLU A 205 15.87 -14.82 26.83
N ALA A 206 16.88 -15.26 26.08
CA ALA A 206 16.84 -16.56 25.42
C ALA A 206 16.64 -17.71 26.42
N GLY A 207 15.70 -18.61 26.11
CA GLY A 207 15.36 -19.76 26.96
C GLY A 207 14.72 -19.41 28.31
N GLU A 208 14.25 -18.18 28.53
CA GLU A 208 13.51 -17.78 29.73
C GLU A 208 12.19 -18.54 29.86
N ASP A 209 11.43 -18.64 28.76
CA ASP A 209 10.17 -19.36 28.66
C ASP A 209 10.32 -20.83 29.10
N ALA A 210 11.31 -21.54 28.56
CA ALA A 210 11.56 -22.93 28.89
C ALA A 210 11.90 -23.12 30.39
N ARG A 211 12.64 -22.17 31.00
CA ARG A 211 12.95 -22.19 32.44
C ARG A 211 11.68 -21.98 33.28
N LEU A 212 10.88 -20.97 32.94
CA LEU A 212 9.65 -20.64 33.65
C LEU A 212 8.58 -21.73 33.51
N GLU A 213 8.47 -22.36 32.34
CA GLU A 213 7.58 -23.50 32.11
C GLU A 213 7.97 -24.75 32.91
N GLN A 214 9.26 -24.93 33.24
CA GLN A 214 9.72 -26.00 34.15
C GLN A 214 9.46 -25.68 35.62
N GLU A 215 9.53 -24.40 36.02
CA GLU A 215 9.29 -23.94 37.39
C GLU A 215 7.78 -23.96 37.72
N ARG A 216 6.92 -23.59 36.76
CA ARG A 216 5.47 -23.43 36.95
C ARG A 216 4.76 -24.68 37.50
N PRO A 217 4.93 -25.91 36.99
CA PRO A 217 4.26 -27.10 37.52
C PRO A 217 4.61 -27.38 38.98
N ARG A 218 5.86 -27.10 39.38
CA ARG A 218 6.32 -27.31 40.76
C ARG A 218 5.57 -26.40 41.74
N LEU A 219 5.37 -25.14 41.37
CA LEU A 219 4.65 -24.16 42.18
C LEU A 219 3.12 -24.26 42.06
N MET A 220 2.59 -24.72 40.93
CA MET A 220 1.14 -24.99 40.78
C MET A 220 0.70 -26.14 41.67
N HIS A 221 1.49 -27.21 41.72
CA HIS A 221 1.14 -28.39 42.52
C HIS A 221 1.51 -28.23 43.99
N SER A 222 2.40 -27.30 44.39
CA SER A 222 2.76 -27.11 45.80
C SER A 222 1.57 -26.68 46.66
N GLN A 223 0.68 -25.82 46.17
CA GLN A 223 -0.54 -25.44 46.91
C GLN A 223 -1.48 -26.64 47.11
N GLN A 224 -1.78 -27.37 46.02
CA GLN A 224 -2.65 -28.54 46.08
C GLN A 224 -2.06 -29.66 46.95
N LEU A 225 -0.73 -29.85 46.90
CA LEU A 225 -0.03 -30.83 47.73
C LEU A 225 -0.02 -30.42 49.21
N GLY A 226 0.07 -29.12 49.51
CA GLY A 226 -0.10 -28.58 50.86
C GLY A 226 -1.50 -28.84 51.40
N ASP A 227 -2.54 -28.47 50.64
CA ASP A 227 -3.94 -28.66 51.04
C ASP A 227 -4.30 -30.14 51.26
N LEU A 228 -3.81 -31.03 50.38
CA LEU A 228 -3.99 -32.48 50.53
C LEU A 228 -3.23 -33.05 51.73
N SER A 229 -2.03 -32.54 52.01
CA SER A 229 -1.24 -32.94 53.18
C SER A 229 -1.92 -32.50 54.48
N ASP A 230 -2.55 -31.33 54.49
CA ASP A 230 -3.31 -30.81 55.64
C ASP A 230 -4.54 -31.65 55.93
N GLN A 231 -5.33 -31.94 54.90
CA GLN A 231 -6.51 -32.81 55.01
C GLN A 231 -6.13 -34.21 55.49
N LEU A 232 -5.05 -34.79 54.96
CA LEU A 232 -4.61 -36.13 55.33
C LEU A 232 -4.06 -36.18 56.76
N HIS A 233 -3.30 -35.16 57.18
CA HIS A 233 -2.82 -35.04 58.56
C HIS A 233 -3.98 -34.85 59.54
N GLU A 234 -5.01 -34.07 59.17
CA GLU A 234 -6.21 -33.88 59.97
C GLU A 234 -6.96 -35.21 60.19
N LEU A 235 -7.18 -36.00 59.12
CA LEU A 235 -7.83 -37.31 59.22
C LEU A 235 -7.07 -38.31 60.11
N LEU A 236 -5.74 -38.29 60.05
CA LEU A 236 -4.91 -39.22 60.82
C LEU A 236 -4.77 -38.81 62.28
N TYR A 237 -4.60 -37.51 62.56
CA TYR A 237 -4.11 -37.02 63.85
C TYR A 237 -5.04 -36.04 64.58
N ALA A 238 -5.85 -35.23 63.88
CA ALA A 238 -6.54 -34.11 64.51
C ALA A 238 -7.90 -34.49 65.13
N GLY A 239 -8.08 -34.09 66.40
CA GLY A 239 -9.33 -34.17 67.13
C GLY A 239 -9.69 -35.55 67.70
N ASP A 240 -10.83 -35.61 68.40
CA ASP A 240 -11.35 -36.82 69.04
C ASP A 240 -11.81 -37.90 68.04
N GLN A 241 -11.98 -37.54 66.76
CA GLN A 241 -12.39 -38.43 65.68
C GLN A 241 -11.26 -38.83 64.71
N GLY A 242 -10.03 -38.38 64.93
CA GLY A 242 -8.89 -38.82 64.13
C GLY A 242 -8.66 -40.33 64.25
N VAL A 243 -8.15 -40.97 63.19
CA VAL A 243 -7.93 -42.44 63.16
C VAL A 243 -7.08 -42.91 64.35
N LEU A 244 -6.03 -42.16 64.70
CA LEU A 244 -5.19 -42.49 65.87
C LEU A 244 -5.94 -42.36 67.20
N SER A 245 -6.83 -41.38 67.35
CA SER A 245 -7.69 -41.18 68.54
C SER A 245 -8.74 -42.30 68.67
N LEU A 246 -9.32 -42.72 67.54
CA LEU A 246 -10.26 -43.85 67.47
C LEU A 246 -9.57 -45.17 67.79
N LEU A 247 -8.38 -45.42 67.26
CA LEU A 247 -7.58 -46.60 67.59
C LEU A 247 -7.15 -46.60 69.06
N ALA A 248 -6.81 -45.45 69.64
CA ALA A 248 -6.54 -45.32 71.07
C ALA A 248 -7.77 -45.66 71.93
N SER A 249 -8.96 -45.29 71.48
CA SER A 249 -10.24 -45.65 72.13
C SER A 249 -10.58 -47.13 71.97
N ALA A 250 -10.37 -47.70 70.77
CA ALA A 250 -10.52 -49.12 70.50
C ALA A 250 -9.58 -49.96 71.38
N ARG A 251 -8.32 -49.53 71.56
CA ARG A 251 -7.37 -50.15 72.48
C ARG A 251 -7.87 -50.15 73.92
N LYS A 252 -8.50 -49.06 74.40
CA LYS A 252 -9.09 -49.02 75.75
C LYS A 252 -10.27 -50.00 75.90
N LEU A 253 -11.08 -50.19 74.86
CA LEU A 253 -12.17 -51.17 74.87
C LEU A 253 -11.65 -52.60 74.80
N LEU A 254 -10.66 -52.86 73.95
CA LEU A 254 -10.00 -54.16 73.87
C LEU A 254 -9.32 -54.55 75.18
N ALA A 255 -8.69 -53.61 75.89
CA ALA A 255 -8.14 -53.87 77.23
C ALA A 255 -9.22 -54.33 78.24
N LYS A 256 -10.44 -53.76 78.15
CA LYS A 256 -11.59 -54.24 78.95
C LYS A 256 -12.03 -55.63 78.48
N MET A 257 -12.06 -55.90 77.18
CA MET A 257 -12.42 -57.22 76.65
C MET A 257 -11.41 -58.30 77.03
N VAL A 258 -10.11 -58.02 77.02
CA VAL A 258 -9.04 -58.93 77.45
C VAL A 258 -9.22 -59.36 78.92
N SER A 259 -9.77 -58.48 79.76
CA SER A 259 -10.08 -58.83 81.15
C SER A 259 -11.25 -59.82 81.30
N ILE A 260 -12.07 -59.98 80.24
CA ILE A 260 -13.24 -60.88 80.17
C ILE A 260 -12.89 -62.15 79.40
N ASP A 261 -12.26 -62.01 78.23
CA ASP A 261 -11.88 -63.11 77.33
C ASP A 261 -10.47 -62.87 76.77
N ARG A 262 -9.58 -63.84 77.01
CA ARG A 262 -8.18 -63.79 76.55
C ARG A 262 -8.03 -63.91 75.04
N THR A 263 -9.05 -64.35 74.29
CA THR A 263 -9.00 -64.38 72.81
C THR A 263 -8.83 -62.98 72.21
N ALA A 264 -9.28 -61.92 72.89
CA ALA A 264 -9.13 -60.53 72.45
C ALA A 264 -7.68 -59.99 72.47
N VAL A 265 -6.73 -60.76 73.03
CA VAL A 265 -5.30 -60.37 73.07
C VAL A 265 -4.72 -60.27 71.66
N GLU A 266 -5.11 -61.18 70.75
CA GLU A 266 -4.63 -61.15 69.36
C GLU A 266 -5.14 -59.91 68.61
N TRP A 267 -6.40 -59.51 68.84
CA TRP A 267 -6.97 -58.30 68.23
C TRP A 267 -6.36 -57.01 68.80
N THR A 268 -5.97 -57.01 70.08
CA THR A 268 -5.25 -55.90 70.71
C THR A 268 -3.91 -55.67 70.02
N ARG A 269 -3.18 -56.75 69.72
CA ARG A 269 -1.91 -56.69 69.01
C ARG A 269 -2.06 -56.08 67.61
N VAL A 270 -3.10 -56.45 66.87
CA VAL A 270 -3.38 -55.88 65.54
C VAL A 270 -3.60 -54.36 65.60
N VAL A 271 -4.33 -53.87 66.60
CA VAL A 271 -4.56 -52.43 66.80
C VAL A 271 -3.27 -51.72 67.20
N GLU A 272 -2.46 -52.30 68.08
CA GLU A 272 -1.18 -51.71 68.50
C GLU A 272 -0.16 -51.65 67.36
N ASP A 273 -0.08 -52.72 66.56
CA ASP A 273 0.80 -52.80 65.38
C ASP A 273 0.37 -51.79 64.29
N ALA A 274 -0.90 -51.41 64.20
CA ALA A 274 -1.38 -50.39 63.27
C ALA A 274 -1.13 -48.95 63.74
N ILE A 275 -1.06 -48.70 65.04
CA ILE A 275 -0.89 -47.35 65.60
C ILE A 275 0.49 -46.75 65.26
N VAL A 276 1.56 -47.56 65.30
CA VAL A 276 2.92 -47.06 65.07
C VAL A 276 3.12 -46.59 63.61
N PRO A 277 2.83 -47.41 62.57
CA PRO A 277 2.97 -46.99 61.18
C PRO A 277 2.10 -45.79 60.79
N LEU A 278 0.87 -45.71 61.33
CA LEU A 278 -0.04 -44.59 61.04
C LEU A 278 0.44 -43.28 61.66
N ARG A 279 1.10 -43.34 62.82
CA ARG A 279 1.72 -42.17 63.45
C ARG A 279 2.93 -41.69 62.67
N ASP A 280 3.81 -42.62 62.28
CA ASP A 280 4.99 -42.30 61.49
C ASP A 280 4.59 -41.68 60.14
N LEU A 281 3.52 -42.19 59.50
CA LEU A 281 2.95 -41.60 58.29
C LEU A 281 2.43 -40.17 58.53
N ALA A 282 1.70 -39.93 59.62
CA ALA A 282 1.18 -38.61 59.95
C ALA A 282 2.30 -37.57 60.17
N ASP A 283 3.40 -37.98 60.80
CA ASP A 283 4.60 -37.15 61.00
C ASP A 283 5.35 -36.91 59.67
N GLN A 284 5.46 -37.93 58.81
CA GLN A 284 6.04 -37.77 57.47
C GLN A 284 5.25 -36.79 56.60
N ILE A 285 3.92 -36.86 56.62
CA ILE A 285 3.04 -35.93 55.88
C ILE A 285 3.21 -34.51 56.41
N ARG A 286 3.32 -34.33 57.72
CA ARG A 286 3.57 -33.02 58.33
C ARG A 286 4.92 -32.47 57.90
N HIS A 287 5.97 -33.29 57.94
CA HIS A 287 7.30 -32.86 57.52
C HIS A 287 7.34 -32.50 56.02
N TYR A 288 6.64 -33.27 55.19
CA TYR A 288 6.47 -32.97 53.78
C TYR A 288 5.74 -31.64 53.56
N ARG A 289 4.63 -31.38 54.28
CA ARG A 289 3.91 -30.09 54.24
C ARG A 289 4.84 -28.92 54.57
N ASP A 290 5.66 -29.05 55.61
CA ASP A 290 6.59 -27.99 56.03
C ASP A 290 7.68 -27.70 54.98
N GLN A 291 8.00 -28.67 54.11
CA GLN A 291 8.94 -28.51 52.98
C GLN A 291 8.28 -27.94 51.72
N VAL A 292 6.97 -28.12 51.56
CA VAL A 292 6.21 -27.57 50.45
C VAL A 292 5.93 -26.10 50.75
N GLU A 293 6.93 -25.25 50.53
CA GLU A 293 6.75 -23.80 50.56
C GLU A 293 5.83 -23.40 49.40
N ALA A 294 4.54 -23.23 49.70
CA ALA A 294 3.63 -22.56 48.79
C ALA A 294 4.08 -21.10 48.67
N ASN A 295 4.54 -20.71 47.47
CA ASN A 295 4.81 -19.32 47.13
C ASN A 295 3.83 -18.84 46.03
N PRO A 296 2.58 -18.52 46.38
CA PRO A 296 1.57 -18.06 45.42
C PRO A 296 1.98 -16.77 44.70
N ALA A 297 2.74 -15.89 45.36
CA ALA A 297 3.25 -14.67 44.76
C ALA A 297 4.20 -14.98 43.59
N ARG A 298 5.13 -15.92 43.79
CA ARG A 298 6.05 -16.36 42.73
C ARG A 298 5.33 -17.04 41.57
N LEU A 299 4.33 -17.88 41.85
CA LEU A 299 3.54 -18.50 40.80
C LEU A 299 2.81 -17.45 39.94
N MET A 300 2.21 -16.44 40.59
CA MET A 300 1.52 -15.35 39.89
C MET A 300 2.47 -14.51 39.02
N GLU A 301 3.69 -14.23 39.50
CA GLU A 301 4.74 -13.58 38.70
C GLU A 301 5.10 -14.38 37.46
N ILE A 302 5.31 -15.69 37.62
CA ILE A 302 5.68 -16.60 36.52
C ILE A 302 4.55 -16.64 35.48
N GLU A 303 3.29 -16.78 35.92
CA GLU A 303 2.15 -16.80 34.99
C GLU A 303 2.01 -15.48 34.23
N GLN A 304 2.14 -14.34 34.91
CA GLN A 304 2.13 -13.03 34.25
C GLN A 304 3.28 -12.85 33.26
N ARG A 305 4.48 -13.35 33.60
CA ARG A 305 5.66 -13.26 32.74
C ARG A 305 5.52 -14.13 31.50
N LEU A 306 5.10 -15.39 31.66
CA LEU A 306 4.83 -16.31 30.55
C LEU A 306 3.74 -15.75 29.61
N ASP A 307 2.67 -15.18 30.17
CA ASP A 307 1.61 -14.53 29.38
C ASP A 307 2.15 -13.39 28.52
N ARG A 308 3.02 -12.55 29.09
CA ARG A 308 3.67 -11.45 28.37
C ARG A 308 4.56 -11.97 27.24
N LEU A 309 5.38 -12.98 27.51
CA LEU A 309 6.27 -13.61 26.53
C LEU A 309 5.47 -14.24 25.37
N HIS A 310 4.39 -14.96 25.66
CA HIS A 310 3.51 -15.55 24.65
C HIS A 310 2.83 -14.51 23.77
N ARG A 311 2.35 -13.40 24.36
CA ARG A 311 1.75 -12.31 23.57
C ARG A 311 2.76 -11.68 22.62
N LEU A 312 3.99 -11.46 23.07
CA LEU A 312 5.07 -10.92 22.24
C LEU A 312 5.46 -11.90 21.12
N SER A 313 5.67 -13.17 21.44
CA SER A 313 5.96 -14.22 20.45
C SER A 313 4.86 -14.30 19.38
N LYS A 314 3.59 -14.28 19.78
CA LYS A 314 2.45 -14.30 18.85
C LYS A 314 2.34 -13.03 18.00
N LYS A 315 2.67 -11.86 18.56
CA LYS A 315 2.55 -10.56 17.89
C LYS A 315 3.65 -10.32 16.85
N TYR A 316 4.86 -10.80 17.11
CA TYR A 316 6.04 -10.52 16.28
C TYR A 316 6.57 -11.71 15.47
N GLY A 317 6.18 -12.94 15.83
CA GLY A 317 6.61 -14.16 15.16
C GLY A 317 8.08 -14.54 15.44
N GLY A 318 8.36 -15.84 15.44
CA GLY A 318 9.71 -16.39 15.70
C GLY A 318 9.87 -16.98 17.10
N SER A 319 10.98 -17.71 17.30
CA SER A 319 11.40 -18.15 18.65
C SER A 319 11.91 -16.94 19.44
N LEU A 320 11.80 -16.98 20.77
CA LEU A 320 12.33 -15.92 21.64
C LEU A 320 13.85 -15.76 21.45
N ASP A 321 14.55 -16.82 21.03
CA ASP A 321 15.97 -16.78 20.63
C ASP A 321 16.24 -15.80 19.47
N ALA A 322 15.30 -15.65 18.52
CA ALA A 322 15.44 -14.70 17.42
C ALA A 322 15.35 -13.23 17.88
N MET A 323 14.71 -12.97 19.01
CA MET A 323 14.59 -11.63 19.60
C MET A 323 15.86 -11.25 20.40
N ASP A 324 16.60 -12.23 20.93
CA ASP A 324 17.86 -12.04 21.68
C ASP A 324 19.11 -12.07 20.78
N LEU A 325 18.95 -12.38 19.49
CA LEU A 325 20.05 -12.62 18.55
C LEU A 325 21.02 -11.43 18.41
N SER A 326 20.54 -10.20 18.65
CA SER A 326 21.37 -8.99 18.57
C SER A 326 22.44 -8.88 19.67
N ARG A 327 22.30 -9.59 20.79
CA ARG A 327 23.26 -9.55 21.91
C ARG A 327 24.42 -10.52 21.76
N HIS A 328 24.23 -11.61 21.01
CA HIS A 328 25.23 -12.70 20.91
C HIS A 328 25.76 -12.95 19.50
N HIS A 329 25.22 -12.28 18.48
CA HIS A 329 25.64 -12.47 17.09
C HIS A 329 26.03 -11.14 16.43
N GLN A 330 27.04 -11.19 15.55
CA GLN A 330 27.41 -10.05 14.73
C GLN A 330 26.33 -9.78 13.68
N VAL A 331 25.57 -8.71 13.86
CA VAL A 331 24.55 -8.26 12.90
C VAL A 331 25.16 -7.27 11.91
N LEU A 332 25.29 -7.68 10.64
CA LEU A 332 25.71 -6.83 9.53
C LEU A 332 24.46 -6.23 8.86
N CYS A 333 24.24 -4.92 9.00
CA CYS A 333 23.10 -4.23 8.42
C CYS A 333 23.55 -3.26 7.31
N VAL A 334 23.00 -3.41 6.10
CA VAL A 334 23.17 -2.47 4.99
C VAL A 334 21.91 -1.60 4.91
N THR A 335 22.04 -0.30 5.15
CA THR A 335 20.89 0.60 5.26
C THR A 335 21.22 2.01 4.78
N HIS A 336 20.20 2.70 4.27
CA HIS A 336 20.23 4.14 3.99
C HIS A 336 19.41 4.95 5.01
N LEU A 337 18.89 4.30 6.06
CA LEU A 337 18.07 4.96 7.08
C LEU A 337 18.94 5.50 8.22
N PRO A 338 18.94 6.82 8.50
CA PRO A 338 19.73 7.42 9.58
C PRO A 338 19.31 6.91 10.96
N GLN A 339 18.03 6.56 11.14
CA GLN A 339 17.50 5.96 12.37
C GLN A 339 18.21 4.66 12.71
N VAL A 340 18.53 3.82 11.71
CA VAL A 340 19.23 2.56 11.92
C VAL A 340 20.74 2.79 12.06
N GLY A 341 21.33 3.65 11.21
CA GLY A 341 22.75 3.98 11.28
C GLY A 341 23.18 4.63 12.61
N SER A 342 22.33 5.45 13.22
CA SER A 342 22.57 6.03 14.56
C SER A 342 22.57 4.98 15.68
N GLN A 343 21.95 3.81 15.49
CA GLN A 343 21.97 2.69 16.44
C GLN A 343 23.15 1.72 16.23
N ALA A 344 23.97 1.89 15.20
CA ALA A 344 25.09 0.97 14.92
C ALA A 344 26.22 1.03 15.98
N HIS A 345 26.86 -0.11 16.27
CA HIS A 345 28.08 -0.19 17.10
C HIS A 345 29.31 0.31 16.34
N ALA A 346 29.41 -0.08 15.07
CA ALA A 346 30.40 0.41 14.13
C ALA A 346 29.68 0.83 12.85
N HIS A 347 30.09 1.94 12.25
CA HIS A 347 29.53 2.42 10.98
C HIS A 347 30.62 2.38 9.91
N TYR A 348 30.43 1.54 8.90
CA TYR A 348 31.33 1.45 7.75
C TYR A 348 30.71 2.16 6.55
N LEU A 349 31.50 3.00 5.89
CA LEU A 349 31.11 3.67 4.66
C LEU A 349 31.69 2.90 3.46
N VAL A 350 30.82 2.62 2.49
CA VAL A 350 31.18 1.93 1.25
C VAL A 350 31.13 2.96 0.12
N GLU A 351 32.29 3.26 -0.46
CA GLU A 351 32.44 4.28 -1.50
C GLU A 351 32.99 3.66 -2.79
N LYS A 352 32.50 4.14 -3.93
CA LYS A 352 33.05 3.79 -5.25
C LYS A 352 33.99 4.89 -5.70
N GLN A 353 35.27 4.57 -5.89
CA GLN A 353 36.26 5.46 -6.51
C GLN A 353 36.64 4.93 -7.89
N VAL A 354 36.69 5.81 -8.89
CA VAL A 354 37.20 5.45 -10.22
C VAL A 354 38.70 5.74 -10.25
N ARG A 355 39.52 4.69 -10.31
CA ARG A 355 40.98 4.80 -10.50
C ARG A 355 41.36 4.11 -11.81
N GLN A 356 42.10 4.81 -12.68
CA GLN A 356 42.58 4.28 -13.96
C GLN A 356 41.46 3.61 -14.81
N GLN A 357 40.33 4.29 -14.98
CA GLN A 357 39.14 3.79 -15.69
C GLN A 357 38.51 2.48 -15.15
N ARG A 358 38.86 2.08 -13.91
CA ARG A 358 38.21 0.97 -13.20
C ARG A 358 37.54 1.47 -11.93
N THR A 359 36.31 1.02 -11.71
CA THR A 359 35.56 1.29 -10.47
C THR A 359 36.10 0.37 -9.37
N VAL A 360 36.66 0.95 -8.32
CA VAL A 360 37.14 0.23 -7.14
C VAL A 360 36.22 0.59 -5.97
N THR A 361 35.68 -0.42 -5.29
CA THR A 361 34.87 -0.24 -4.09
C THR A 361 35.79 -0.30 -2.87
N GLN A 362 35.75 0.72 -2.02
CA GLN A 362 36.49 0.77 -0.77
C GLN A 362 35.51 0.77 0.41
N VAL A 363 35.83 0.02 1.45
CA VAL A 363 35.09 -0.01 2.72
C VAL A 363 35.98 0.58 3.80
N ARG A 364 35.46 1.56 4.55
CA ARG A 364 36.20 2.27 5.60
C ARG A 364 35.36 2.40 6.86
N LEU A 365 35.95 2.13 8.02
CA LEU A 365 35.33 2.44 9.31
C LEU A 365 35.32 3.96 9.52
N LEU A 366 34.15 4.51 9.88
CA LEU A 366 33.99 5.93 10.17
C LEU A 366 34.39 6.26 11.61
N THR A 367 35.06 7.39 11.79
CA THR A 367 35.25 8.01 13.12
C THR A 367 33.94 8.58 13.65
N GLU A 368 33.87 8.96 14.94
CA GLU A 368 32.63 9.49 15.51
C GLU A 368 32.11 10.74 14.79
N ARG A 369 33.01 11.68 14.46
CA ARG A 369 32.66 12.88 13.70
C ARG A 369 32.16 12.56 12.29
N GLU A 370 32.81 11.62 11.61
CA GLU A 370 32.40 11.23 10.26
C GLU A 370 31.09 10.44 10.27
N ARG A 371 30.82 9.71 11.36
CA ARG A 371 29.55 9.03 11.58
C ARG A 371 28.40 10.03 11.76
N GLU A 372 28.60 11.08 12.53
CA GLU A 372 27.63 12.19 12.66
C GLU A 372 27.36 12.84 11.31
N GLU A 373 28.41 13.14 10.54
CA GLU A 373 28.29 13.75 9.22
C GLU A 373 27.57 12.84 8.22
N GLU A 374 27.85 11.54 8.27
CA GLU A 374 27.19 10.55 7.42
C GLU A 374 25.72 10.38 7.79
N VAL A 375 25.37 10.32 9.08
CA VAL A 375 23.96 10.28 9.52
C VAL A 375 23.24 11.59 9.16
N ALA A 376 23.91 12.74 9.26
CA ALA A 376 23.36 14.02 8.82
C ALA A 376 23.15 14.07 7.29
N ARG A 377 24.06 13.48 6.51
CA ARG A 377 23.92 13.28 5.07
C ARG A 377 22.76 12.35 4.73
N MET A 378 22.58 11.26 5.47
CA MET A 378 21.43 10.35 5.33
C MET A 378 20.10 11.06 5.65
N LEU A 379 20.09 12.04 6.57
CA LEU A 379 18.91 12.85 6.92
C LEU A 379 18.58 13.92 5.87
N ALA A 380 19.58 14.68 5.42
CA ALA A 380 19.39 15.86 4.55
C ALA A 380 19.60 15.58 3.06
N GLY A 381 20.15 14.43 2.70
CA GLY A 381 20.52 14.08 1.33
C GLY A 381 21.85 14.72 0.91
N VAL A 382 21.86 15.38 -0.24
CA VAL A 382 23.10 15.86 -0.89
C VAL A 382 23.73 17.05 -0.14
N THR A 383 22.93 17.89 0.51
CA THR A 383 23.40 19.11 1.18
C THR A 383 23.17 19.03 2.69
N VAL A 384 24.25 18.85 3.45
CA VAL A 384 24.19 18.73 4.92
C VAL A 384 23.97 20.11 5.55
N THR A 385 22.83 20.28 6.25
CA THR A 385 22.50 21.51 6.99
C THR A 385 22.96 21.42 8.45
N ASN A 386 23.11 22.57 9.11
CA ASN A 386 23.42 22.61 10.55
C ASN A 386 22.30 21.97 11.40
N SER A 387 21.04 22.08 10.97
CA SER A 387 19.92 21.41 11.63
C SER A 387 20.00 19.88 11.52
N ALA A 388 20.42 19.35 10.37
CA ALA A 388 20.61 17.91 10.17
C ALA A 388 21.77 17.37 11.02
N ARG A 389 22.85 18.13 11.17
CA ARG A 389 23.96 17.76 12.09
C ARG A 389 23.51 17.70 13.54
N ALA A 390 22.75 18.70 14.00
CA ALA A 390 22.22 18.71 15.36
C ALA A 390 21.31 17.50 15.63
N ALA A 391 20.40 17.19 14.70
CA ALA A 391 19.54 16.01 14.81
C ALA A 391 20.33 14.70 14.79
N ALA A 392 21.35 14.58 13.93
CA ALA A 392 22.22 13.41 13.88
C ALA A 392 22.98 13.18 15.19
N ALA A 393 23.55 14.24 15.77
CA ALA A 393 24.25 14.19 17.05
C ALA A 393 23.32 13.76 18.19
N GLU A 394 22.09 14.31 18.24
CA GLU A 394 21.08 13.93 19.24
C GLU A 394 20.68 12.45 19.13
N MET A 395 20.47 11.95 17.91
CA MET A 395 20.12 10.54 17.66
C MET A 395 21.24 9.58 18.08
N ILE A 396 22.50 9.93 17.76
CA ILE A 396 23.67 9.13 18.12
C ILE A 396 23.91 9.16 19.64
N GLY A 397 23.79 10.34 20.27
CA GLY A 397 23.90 10.48 21.73
C GLY A 397 22.85 9.65 22.47
N SER A 398 21.58 9.78 22.08
CA SER A 398 20.46 9.00 22.62
C SER A 398 20.64 7.49 22.45
N ALA A 399 21.30 7.06 21.36
CA ALA A 399 21.61 5.65 21.10
C ALA A 399 22.75 5.13 21.99
N LYS A 400 23.77 5.94 22.24
CA LYS A 400 24.89 5.60 23.14
C LYS A 400 24.41 5.47 24.58
N GLU A 401 23.60 6.42 25.06
CA GLU A 401 23.05 6.38 26.42
C GLU A 401 22.14 5.17 26.68
N ARG A 402 21.41 4.71 25.67
CA ARG A 402 20.60 3.48 25.78
C ARG A 402 21.44 2.23 25.83
N ARG A 403 22.54 2.19 25.07
CA ARG A 403 23.48 1.06 25.09
C ARG A 403 24.26 0.96 26.40
N ALA A 404 24.74 2.08 26.92
CA ALA A 404 25.39 2.15 28.23
C ALA A 404 24.48 1.76 29.41
N ARG A 405 23.15 1.67 29.20
CA ARG A 405 22.18 1.19 30.19
C ARG A 405 21.81 -0.29 30.01
N SER A 406 22.17 -0.89 28.88
CA SER A 406 21.85 -2.29 28.53
C SER A 406 23.06 -3.23 28.62
N ASP A 407 24.27 -2.68 28.67
CA ASP A 407 25.51 -3.35 29.11
C ASP A 407 25.66 -3.20 30.62
#